data_AF-A0AAV2YM06-F1
#
_entry.id   AF-A0AAV2YM06-F1
#
_cell.length_a   1.000
_cell.length_b   1.000
_cell.length_c   1.000
_cell.angle_alpha   90.00
_cell.angle_beta   90.00
_cell.angle_gamma   90.00
#
_symmetry.space_group_name_H-M   'P 1'
#
loop_
_entity.id
_entity.type
_entity.pdbx_description
1 polymer ?
#
loop_
_entity_poly.entity_id
_entity_poly.type
_entity_poly.pdbx_seq_one_letter_code
_entity_poly.pdbx_strand_id
1 'polypeptide(L)'
;MSFYLMSRGLGCMGLFSGAYQSLKVLARAEKGVEVSTLAHVLEYWVVLGAITLFETTLEVLISWFPFYYFFKCITLVLLLLPEAKVREMINIAHVLFHSVIEPTMQHVRALAHERLAPLCEDLMLKHGRWLHARLLAQSLHLLPDDELVALRQQLQDKIKEIEVEIHARKKR
;
A
#
# COMPACT_ATOMS: atom_id res chain seq x y z
N MET A 1 9.22 -15.24 -26.29
CA MET A 1 9.95 -14.45 -25.27
C MET A 1 9.72 -12.94 -25.41
N SER A 2 9.80 -12.36 -26.63
CA SER A 2 9.62 -10.91 -26.85
C SER A 2 8.25 -10.36 -26.41
N PHE A 3 7.15 -11.04 -26.71
CA PHE A 3 5.80 -10.59 -26.32
C PHE A 3 5.55 -10.62 -24.81
N TYR A 4 6.14 -11.57 -24.09
CA TYR A 4 6.06 -11.63 -22.63
C TYR A 4 6.77 -10.43 -21.99
N LEU A 5 7.98 -10.10 -22.47
CA LEU A 5 8.74 -8.94 -21.99
C LEU A 5 8.03 -7.62 -22.33
N MET A 6 7.44 -7.49 -23.52
CA MET A 6 6.65 -6.31 -23.88
C MET A 6 5.42 -6.14 -22.98
N SER A 7 4.68 -7.22 -22.71
CA SER A 7 3.53 -7.17 -21.79
C SER A 7 3.93 -6.75 -20.38
N ARG A 8 5.06 -7.27 -19.87
CA ARG A 8 5.60 -6.86 -18.56
C ARG A 8 6.04 -5.41 -18.54
N GLY A 9 6.69 -4.93 -19.60
CA GLY A 9 7.07 -3.52 -19.75
C GLY A 9 5.87 -2.59 -19.74
N LEU A 10 4.80 -2.93 -20.47
CA LEU A 10 3.54 -2.16 -20.49
C LEU A 10 2.89 -2.10 -19.10
N GLY A 11 2.90 -3.20 -18.34
CA GLY A 11 2.40 -3.21 -16.96
C GLY A 11 3.16 -2.26 -16.04
N CYS A 12 4.50 -2.25 -16.13
CA CYS A 12 5.33 -1.31 -15.37
C CYS A 12 5.07 0.15 -15.76
N MET A 13 4.93 0.43 -17.06
CA MET A 13 4.60 1.77 -17.54
C MET A 13 3.21 2.22 -17.07
N GLY A 14 2.22 1.32 -17.09
CA GLY A 14 0.88 1.59 -16.56
C GLY A 14 0.89 1.91 -15.06
N LEU A 15 1.64 1.14 -14.27
CA LEU A 15 1.81 1.39 -12.84
C LEU A 15 2.48 2.74 -12.56
N PHE A 16 3.56 3.04 -13.29
CA PHE A 16 4.29 4.30 -13.12
C PHE A 16 3.44 5.51 -13.54
N SER A 17 2.69 5.37 -14.63
CA SER A 17 1.72 6.38 -15.10
C SER A 17 0.63 6.64 -14.06
N GLY A 18 0.04 5.58 -13.50
CA GLY A 18 -0.96 5.71 -12.43
C GLY A 18 -0.42 6.35 -11.15
N ALA A 19 0.80 5.98 -10.74
CA ALA A 19 1.48 6.58 -9.59
C ALA A 19 1.77 8.08 -9.82
N TYR A 20 2.28 8.43 -11.00
CA TYR A 20 2.55 9.82 -11.38
C TYR A 20 1.26 10.66 -11.41
N GLN A 21 0.18 10.12 -11.97
CA GLN A 21 -1.11 10.80 -12.02
C GLN A 21 -1.73 10.97 -10.63
N SER A 22 -1.55 9.99 -9.74
CA SER A 22 -2.01 10.07 -8.33
C SER A 22 -1.31 11.22 -7.57
N LEU A 23 0.00 11.39 -7.77
CA LEU A 23 0.75 12.52 -7.20
C LEU A 23 0.32 13.85 -7.82
N LYS A 24 0.11 13.88 -9.14
CA LYS A 24 -0.38 15.07 -9.85
C LYS A 24 -1.77 15.48 -9.41
N VAL A 25 -2.61 14.51 -9.06
CA VAL A 25 -3.92 14.70 -8.45
C VAL A 25 -3.76 15.39 -7.10
N LEU A 26 -2.92 14.87 -6.20
CA LEU A 26 -2.69 15.51 -4.89
C LEU A 26 -2.21 16.97 -5.02
N ALA A 27 -1.27 17.23 -5.93
CA ALA A 27 -0.77 18.58 -6.21
C ALA A 27 -1.80 19.54 -6.84
N ARG A 28 -2.88 19.02 -7.44
CA ARG A 28 -4.01 19.80 -7.99
C ARG A 28 -5.10 20.02 -6.95
N ALA A 29 -5.31 19.07 -6.04
CA ALA A 29 -6.23 19.21 -4.92
C ALA A 29 -5.83 20.41 -4.04
N GLU A 30 -4.53 20.56 -3.77
CA GLU A 30 -3.99 21.70 -3.01
C GLU A 30 -4.20 23.06 -3.71
N LYS A 31 -4.36 23.05 -5.04
CA LYS A 31 -4.61 24.25 -5.85
C LYS A 31 -6.10 24.61 -5.98
N GLY A 32 -6.98 23.93 -5.24
CA GLY A 32 -8.42 24.23 -5.24
C GLY A 32 -9.18 23.73 -6.47
N VAL A 33 -8.64 22.76 -7.21
CA VAL A 33 -9.36 22.10 -8.31
C VAL A 33 -10.48 21.23 -7.72
N GLU A 34 -11.61 21.17 -8.41
CA GLU A 34 -12.79 20.40 -8.00
C GLU A 34 -12.44 18.92 -7.73
N VAL A 35 -12.76 18.44 -6.53
CA VAL A 35 -12.39 17.10 -6.04
C VAL A 35 -13.08 15.99 -6.84
N SER A 36 -14.29 16.22 -7.35
CA SER A 36 -15.08 15.25 -8.14
C SER A 36 -14.34 14.83 -9.42
N THR A 37 -13.91 15.80 -10.22
CA THR A 37 -13.15 15.58 -11.46
C THR A 37 -11.84 14.86 -11.19
N LEU A 38 -11.23 15.14 -10.04
CA LEU A 38 -9.97 14.56 -9.61
C LEU A 38 -10.12 13.11 -9.13
N ALA A 39 -11.21 12.82 -8.43
CA ALA A 39 -11.58 11.50 -7.97
C ALA A 39 -11.83 10.55 -9.15
N HIS A 40 -12.53 11.00 -10.20
CA HIS A 40 -12.77 10.18 -11.40
C HIS A 40 -11.48 9.72 -12.09
N VAL A 41 -10.45 10.57 -12.15
CA VAL A 41 -9.14 10.19 -12.68
C VAL A 41 -8.51 9.11 -11.81
N LEU A 42 -8.61 9.23 -10.49
CA LEU A 42 -8.02 8.28 -9.55
C LEU A 42 -8.77 6.93 -9.54
N GLU A 43 -10.10 6.95 -9.58
CA GLU A 43 -10.95 5.76 -9.71
C GLU A 43 -10.60 4.95 -10.95
N TYR A 44 -10.39 5.63 -12.09
CA TYR A 44 -9.92 5.01 -13.32
C TYR A 44 -8.59 4.27 -13.11
N TRP A 45 -7.60 4.91 -12.50
CA TRP A 45 -6.30 4.27 -12.24
C TRP A 45 -6.39 3.10 -11.26
N VAL A 46 -7.28 3.17 -10.26
CA VAL A 46 -7.50 2.06 -9.32
C VAL A 46 -8.14 0.87 -10.03
N VAL A 47 -9.17 1.10 -10.85
CA VAL A 47 -9.81 0.04 -11.66
C VAL A 47 -8.82 -0.56 -12.65
N LEU A 48 -7.99 0.27 -13.28
CA LEU A 48 -6.91 -0.16 -14.18
C LEU A 48 -5.93 -1.10 -13.47
N GLY A 49 -5.53 -0.74 -12.25
CA GLY A 49 -4.67 -1.57 -11.40
C GLY A 49 -5.31 -2.92 -11.05
N ALA A 50 -6.60 -2.92 -10.69
CA ALA A 50 -7.34 -4.15 -10.39
C ALA A 50 -7.44 -5.08 -11.61
N ILE A 51 -7.74 -4.54 -12.79
CA ILE A 51 -7.76 -5.30 -14.05
C ILE A 51 -6.37 -5.87 -14.35
N THR A 52 -5.31 -5.08 -14.19
CA THR A 52 -3.93 -5.52 -14.43
C THR A 52 -3.52 -6.66 -13.48
N LEU A 53 -3.95 -6.61 -12.21
CA LEU A 53 -3.74 -7.70 -11.24
C LEU A 53 -4.50 -8.97 -11.65
N PHE A 54 -5.75 -8.82 -12.09
CA PHE A 54 -6.54 -9.93 -12.57
C PHE A 54 -5.93 -10.57 -13.83
N GLU A 55 -5.48 -9.76 -14.79
CA GLU A 55 -4.76 -10.25 -15.98
C GLU A 55 -3.49 -11.01 -15.61
N THR A 56 -2.74 -10.55 -14.61
CA THR A 56 -1.54 -11.24 -14.13
C THR A 56 -1.88 -12.60 -13.53
N THR A 57 -3.04 -12.72 -12.89
CA THR A 57 -3.53 -14.00 -12.34
C THR A 57 -3.97 -14.94 -13.45
N LEU A 58 -4.69 -14.42 -14.46
CA LEU A 58 -5.10 -15.17 -15.64
C LEU A 58 -3.91 -15.64 -16.49
N GLU A 59 -2.81 -14.89 -16.51
CA GLU A 59 -1.60 -15.29 -17.22
C GLU A 59 -1.08 -16.65 -16.73
N VAL A 60 -1.11 -16.90 -15.42
CA VAL A 60 -0.68 -18.19 -14.86
C VAL A 60 -1.60 -19.31 -15.33
N LEU A 61 -2.92 -19.06 -15.37
CA LEU A 61 -3.92 -20.07 -15.73
C LEU A 61 -4.00 -20.35 -17.24
N ILE A 62 -3.78 -19.34 -18.08
CA ILE A 62 -4.04 -19.38 -19.53
C ILE A 62 -2.74 -19.34 -20.36
N SER A 63 -1.57 -19.28 -19.73
CA SER A 63 -0.24 -19.26 -20.41
C SER A 63 0.00 -20.42 -21.38
N TRP A 64 -0.73 -21.53 -21.23
CA TRP A 64 -0.66 -22.69 -22.13
C TRP A 64 -1.38 -22.47 -23.47
N PHE A 65 -2.23 -21.44 -23.59
CA PHE A 65 -3.01 -21.16 -24.81
C PHE A 65 -2.24 -20.27 -25.81
N PRO A 66 -2.07 -20.68 -27.08
CA PRO A 66 -1.09 -20.09 -28.01
C PRO A 66 -1.41 -18.66 -28.50
N PHE A 67 -2.64 -18.16 -28.35
CA PHE A 67 -3.02 -16.79 -28.78
C PHE A 67 -3.20 -15.79 -27.63
N TYR A 68 -2.98 -16.20 -26.38
CA TYR A 68 -3.26 -15.38 -25.20
C TYR A 68 -2.47 -14.06 -25.19
N TYR A 69 -1.18 -14.10 -25.53
CA TYR A 69 -0.32 -12.91 -25.49
C TYR A 69 -0.71 -11.82 -26.49
N PHE A 70 -1.31 -12.17 -27.62
CA PHE A 70 -1.77 -11.19 -28.61
C PHE A 70 -2.98 -10.40 -28.08
N PHE A 71 -3.97 -11.11 -27.54
CA PHE A 71 -5.11 -10.47 -26.88
C PHE A 71 -4.67 -9.64 -25.67
N LYS A 72 -3.73 -10.15 -24.88
CA LYS A 72 -3.14 -9.41 -23.75
C LYS A 72 -2.53 -8.09 -24.17
N CYS A 73 -1.69 -8.08 -25.21
CA CYS A 73 -1.10 -6.84 -25.72
C CYS A 73 -2.15 -5.84 -26.23
N ILE A 74 -3.19 -6.31 -26.93
CA ILE A 74 -4.27 -5.45 -27.40
C ILE A 74 -5.03 -4.84 -26.22
N THR A 75 -5.39 -5.64 -25.21
CA THR A 75 -6.10 -5.16 -24.02
C THR A 75 -5.28 -4.12 -23.27
N LEU A 76 -3.99 -4.37 -23.01
CA LEU A 76 -3.08 -3.43 -22.36
C LEU A 76 -2.89 -2.12 -23.14
N VAL A 77 -2.73 -2.21 -24.46
CA VAL A 77 -2.58 -1.02 -25.31
C VAL A 77 -3.88 -0.21 -25.36
N LEU A 78 -5.04 -0.86 -25.43
CA LEU A 78 -6.33 -0.20 -25.37
C LEU A 78 -6.57 0.48 -24.02
N LEU A 79 -6.08 -0.11 -22.93
CA LEU A 79 -6.10 0.44 -21.58
C LEU A 79 -5.14 1.65 -21.41
N LEU A 80 -4.05 1.69 -22.17
CA LEU A 80 -3.07 2.81 -22.14
C LEU A 80 -3.44 3.96 -23.09
N LEU A 81 -4.25 3.72 -24.14
CA LEU A 81 -4.58 4.70 -25.17
C LEU A 81 -5.64 5.71 -24.70
N PRO A 82 -5.35 7.03 -24.59
CA PRO A 82 -6.20 7.96 -23.83
C PRO A 82 -7.37 8.61 -24.58
N GLU A 83 -7.50 8.47 -25.90
CA GLU A 83 -7.97 9.64 -26.66
C GLU A 83 -9.48 9.72 -26.97
N ALA A 84 -10.26 8.62 -26.95
CA ALA A 84 -11.70 8.72 -27.26
C ALA A 84 -12.61 7.66 -26.61
N LYS A 85 -12.22 6.38 -26.64
CA LYS A 85 -13.00 5.29 -26.03
C LYS A 85 -12.98 5.29 -24.50
N VAL A 86 -12.10 6.10 -23.90
CA VAL A 86 -11.88 6.17 -22.45
C VAL A 86 -13.00 6.89 -21.72
N ARG A 87 -13.76 7.80 -22.35
CA ARG A 87 -14.86 8.50 -21.66
C ARG A 87 -15.96 7.54 -21.19
N GLU A 88 -16.32 6.57 -22.03
CA GLU A 88 -17.24 5.49 -21.62
C GLU A 88 -16.60 4.58 -20.57
N MET A 89 -15.29 4.30 -20.72
CA MET A 89 -14.56 3.47 -19.77
C MET A 89 -14.40 4.12 -18.38
N ILE A 90 -14.30 5.44 -18.29
CA ILE A 90 -14.28 6.18 -17.03
C ILE A 90 -15.63 6.04 -16.32
N ASN A 91 -16.75 6.12 -17.05
CA ASN A 91 -18.08 5.92 -16.46
C ASN A 91 -18.25 4.49 -15.94
N ILE A 92 -17.80 3.49 -16.72
CA ILE A 92 -17.82 2.09 -16.31
C ILE A 92 -16.90 1.87 -15.10
N ALA A 93 -15.71 2.49 -15.10
CA ALA A 93 -14.78 2.43 -13.98
C ALA A 93 -15.38 3.04 -12.71
N HIS A 94 -16.07 4.17 -12.80
CA HIS A 94 -16.78 4.79 -11.68
C HIS A 94 -17.84 3.85 -11.10
N VAL A 95 -18.67 3.25 -11.96
CA VAL A 95 -19.70 2.27 -11.54
C VAL A 95 -19.05 1.02 -10.91
N LEU A 96 -17.99 0.49 -11.51
CA LEU A 96 -17.28 -0.69 -11.00
C LEU A 96 -16.57 -0.40 -9.67
N PHE A 97 -16.02 0.80 -9.52
CA PHE A 97 -15.37 1.24 -8.30
C PHE A 97 -16.36 1.22 -7.13
N HIS A 98 -17.51 1.86 -7.29
CA HIS A 98 -18.52 1.92 -6.22
C HIS A 98 -19.19 0.56 -5.96
N SER A 99 -19.39 -0.27 -6.99
CA SER A 99 -20.08 -1.56 -6.84
C SER A 99 -19.21 -2.70 -6.31
N VAL A 100 -17.91 -2.71 -6.64
CA VAL A 100 -17.02 -3.84 -6.32
C VAL A 100 -15.88 -3.42 -5.41
N ILE A 101 -15.21 -2.32 -5.73
CA ILE A 101 -13.97 -1.93 -5.05
C ILE A 101 -14.27 -1.37 -3.66
N GLU A 102 -15.25 -0.47 -3.55
CA GLU A 102 -15.65 0.12 -2.28
C GLU A 102 -16.11 -0.92 -1.23
N PRO A 103 -17.07 -1.82 -1.53
CA PRO A 103 -17.46 -2.84 -0.54
C PRO A 103 -16.29 -3.77 -0.21
N THR A 104 -15.47 -4.16 -1.19
CA THR A 104 -14.30 -5.01 -0.93
C THR A 104 -13.30 -4.33 0.01
N MET A 105 -13.03 -3.05 -0.20
CA MET A 105 -12.12 -2.27 0.66
C MET A 105 -12.67 -2.11 2.07
N GLN A 106 -13.98 -1.92 2.22
CA GLN A 106 -14.62 -1.88 3.54
C GLN A 106 -14.49 -3.23 4.26
N HIS A 107 -14.69 -4.35 3.57
CA HIS A 107 -14.49 -5.70 4.15
C HIS A 107 -13.03 -5.94 4.54
N VAL A 108 -12.07 -5.57 3.69
CA VAL A 108 -10.64 -5.71 3.98
C VAL A 108 -10.23 -4.84 5.17
N ARG A 109 -10.74 -3.61 5.26
CA ARG A 109 -10.49 -2.72 6.40
C ARG A 109 -11.09 -3.27 7.69
N ALA A 110 -12.31 -3.78 7.65
CA ALA A 110 -12.95 -4.41 8.79
C ALA A 110 -12.14 -5.62 9.27
N LEU A 111 -11.74 -6.51 8.35
CA LEU A 111 -10.88 -7.64 8.65
C LEU A 111 -9.52 -7.19 9.23
N ALA A 112 -8.94 -6.13 8.67
CA ALA A 112 -7.67 -5.60 9.16
C ALA A 112 -7.78 -5.07 10.60
N HIS A 113 -8.85 -4.37 10.95
CA HIS A 113 -9.03 -3.87 12.31
C HIS A 113 -9.44 -4.96 13.30
N GLU A 114 -10.32 -5.89 12.92
CA GLU A 114 -10.77 -6.94 13.83
C GLU A 114 -9.73 -8.05 14.04
N ARG A 115 -8.96 -8.38 13.00
CA ARG A 115 -8.04 -9.53 13.03
C ARG A 115 -6.58 -9.10 13.03
N LEU A 116 -6.18 -8.21 12.11
CA LEU A 116 -4.76 -7.89 11.92
C LEU A 116 -4.23 -6.95 12.99
N ALA A 117 -5.00 -5.95 13.44
CA ALA A 117 -4.57 -5.01 14.48
C ALA A 117 -4.19 -5.73 15.79
N PRO A 118 -5.04 -6.58 16.40
CA PRO A 118 -4.66 -7.26 17.65
C PRO A 118 -3.53 -8.28 17.44
N LEU A 119 -3.47 -8.94 16.27
CA LEU A 119 -2.36 -9.85 15.95
C LEU A 119 -1.04 -9.09 15.80
N CYS A 120 -1.04 -7.94 15.14
CA CYS A 120 0.14 -7.09 15.01
C CYS A 120 0.56 -6.55 16.37
N GLU A 121 -0.37 -6.12 17.23
CA GLU A 121 -0.06 -5.69 18.60
C GLU A 121 0.55 -6.83 19.42
N ASP A 122 -0.03 -8.03 19.39
CA ASP A 122 0.51 -9.20 20.10
C ASP A 122 1.89 -9.61 19.55
N LEU A 123 2.04 -9.62 18.22
CA LEU A 123 3.29 -9.93 17.55
C LEU A 123 4.36 -8.86 17.84
N MET A 124 4.00 -7.58 17.83
CA MET A 124 4.86 -6.44 18.19
C MET A 124 5.25 -6.50 19.66
N LEU A 125 4.34 -6.86 20.57
CA LEU A 125 4.69 -7.00 21.98
C LEU A 125 5.62 -8.20 22.22
N LYS A 126 5.40 -9.30 21.50
CA LYS A 126 6.19 -10.53 21.62
C LYS A 126 7.58 -10.41 20.99
N HIS A 127 7.66 -9.92 19.76
CA HIS A 127 8.93 -9.81 19.01
C HIS A 127 9.61 -8.45 19.18
N GLY A 128 8.84 -7.38 19.41
CA GLY A 128 9.39 -6.04 19.60
C GLY A 128 10.27 -5.96 20.83
N ARG A 129 9.94 -6.64 21.95
CA ARG A 129 10.83 -6.71 23.12
C ARG A 129 12.18 -7.33 22.80
N TRP A 130 12.18 -8.42 22.04
CA TRP A 130 13.40 -9.09 21.60
C TRP A 130 14.21 -8.22 20.64
N LEU A 131 13.55 -7.59 19.65
CA LEU A 131 14.18 -6.73 18.66
C LEU A 131 14.77 -5.47 19.30
N HIS A 132 14.02 -4.80 20.18
CA HIS A 132 14.49 -3.64 20.92
C HIS A 132 15.68 -3.99 21.82
N ALA A 133 15.65 -5.11 22.53
CA ALA A 133 16.77 -5.55 23.35
C ALA A 133 18.01 -5.86 22.51
N ARG A 134 17.84 -6.51 21.35
CA ARG A 134 18.92 -6.85 20.42
C ARG A 134 19.54 -5.59 19.80
N LEU A 135 18.71 -4.67 19.33
CA LEU A 135 19.16 -3.40 18.73
C LEU A 135 19.88 -2.54 19.76
N LEU A 136 19.33 -2.42 20.98
CA LEU A 136 19.94 -1.64 22.06
C LEU A 136 21.29 -2.23 22.50
N ALA A 137 21.40 -3.56 22.57
CA ALA A 137 22.67 -4.22 22.83
C ALA A 137 23.70 -3.96 21.73
N GLN A 138 23.27 -3.94 20.46
CA GLN A 138 24.17 -3.66 19.35
C GLN A 138 24.57 -2.18 19.27
N SER A 139 23.66 -1.26 19.57
CA SER A 139 23.95 0.19 19.56
C SER A 139 24.87 0.60 20.70
N LEU A 140 24.82 -0.08 21.86
CA LEU A 140 25.67 0.22 23.01
C LEU A 140 27.17 0.16 22.68
N HIS A 141 27.56 -0.67 21.73
CA HIS A 141 28.96 -0.84 21.32
C HIS A 141 29.44 0.21 20.30
N LEU A 142 28.53 0.99 19.72
CA LEU A 142 28.83 1.96 18.66
C LEU A 142 28.71 3.43 19.13
N LEU A 143 28.18 3.66 20.32
CA LEU A 143 27.96 5.02 20.85
C LEU A 143 29.20 5.55 21.59
N PRO A 144 29.51 6.85 21.45
CA PRO A 144 30.51 7.53 22.27
C PRO A 144 30.04 7.69 23.74
N ASP A 145 30.99 7.87 24.67
CA ASP A 145 30.75 7.81 26.12
C ASP A 145 29.77 8.89 26.63
N ASP A 146 29.69 10.05 25.97
CA ASP A 146 28.77 11.14 26.29
C ASP A 146 27.31 10.80 25.98
N GLU A 147 27.03 10.22 24.81
CA GLU A 147 25.70 9.74 24.44
C GLU A 147 25.28 8.53 25.29
N LEU A 148 26.23 7.70 25.72
CA LEU A 148 25.98 6.55 26.60
C LEU A 148 25.47 6.99 27.98
N VAL A 149 26.06 8.07 28.54
CA VAL A 149 25.61 8.66 29.81
C VAL A 149 24.21 9.25 29.67
N ALA A 150 23.91 9.93 28.56
CA ALA A 150 22.57 10.46 28.27
C ALA A 150 21.52 9.33 28.13
N LEU A 151 21.85 8.27 27.39
CA LEU A 151 20.97 7.10 27.23
C LEU A 151 20.69 6.40 28.56
N ARG A 152 21.71 6.25 29.42
CA ARG A 152 21.55 5.71 30.78
C ARG A 152 20.56 6.54 31.59
N GLN A 153 20.69 7.87 31.57
CA GLN A 153 19.81 8.76 32.31
C GLN A 153 18.36 8.61 31.83
N GLN A 154 18.15 8.58 30.51
CA GLN A 154 16.83 8.41 29.91
C GLN A 154 16.18 7.07 30.28
N LEU A 155 16.96 5.97 30.31
CA LEU A 155 16.47 4.67 30.75
C LEU A 155 16.09 4.66 32.24
N GLN A 156 16.87 5.31 33.11
CA GLN A 156 16.55 5.43 34.52
C GLN A 156 15.26 6.22 34.76
N ASP A 157 15.05 7.31 34.02
CA ASP A 157 13.81 8.10 34.12
C ASP A 157 12.60 7.32 33.62
N LYS A 158 12.74 6.55 32.53
CA LYS A 158 11.71 5.62 32.05
C LYS A 158 11.37 4.53 33.07
N ILE A 159 12.35 3.98 33.78
CA ILE A 159 12.13 2.97 34.84
C ILE A 159 11.30 3.58 35.97
N LYS A 160 11.63 4.80 36.43
CA LYS A 160 10.85 5.50 37.47
C LYS A 160 9.41 5.74 37.03
N GLU A 161 9.19 6.17 35.79
CA GLU A 161 7.85 6.37 35.23
C GLU A 161 7.04 5.06 35.25
N ILE A 162 7.67 3.94 34.87
CA ILE A 162 7.06 2.61 34.92
C ILE A 162 6.71 2.20 36.36
N GLU A 163 7.61 2.44 37.31
CA GLU A 163 7.35 2.12 38.72
C GLU A 163 6.14 2.90 39.25
N VAL A 164 6.03 4.20 38.93
CA VAL A 164 4.89 5.03 39.32
C VAL A 164 3.58 4.45 38.78
N GLU A 165 3.55 4.06 37.50
CA GLU A 165 2.36 3.47 36.87
C GLU A 165 1.99 2.11 37.48
N ILE A 166 2.98 1.26 37.82
CA ILE A 166 2.75 -0.01 38.52
C ILE A 166 2.13 0.23 39.90
N HIS A 167 2.65 1.20 40.66
CA HIS A 167 2.11 1.55 41.97
C HIS A 167 0.69 2.13 41.87
N ALA A 168 0.41 2.94 40.85
CA ALA A 168 -0.92 3.49 40.58
C ALA A 168 -1.94 2.37 40.26
N ARG A 169 -1.56 1.39 39.44
CA ARG A 169 -2.43 0.24 39.10
C ARG A 169 -2.66 -0.71 40.28
N LYS A 170 -1.68 -0.87 41.17
CA LYS A 170 -1.80 -1.73 42.36
C LYS A 170 -2.71 -1.13 43.46
N LYS A 171 -2.96 0.18 43.41
CA LYS A 171 -3.81 0.91 44.37
C LYS A 171 -5.27 1.05 43.90
N ARG A 172 -5.55 0.76 42.62
CA ARG A 172 -6.89 0.65 42.04
C ARG A 172 -7.46 -0.75 42.29
#